data_AF-A0A3D2C5K4-F1
#
_entry.id   AF-A0A3D2C5K4-F1
#
_cell.length_a   1.000
_cell.length_b   1.000
_cell.length_c   1.000
_cell.angle_alpha   90.00
_cell.angle_beta   90.00
_cell.angle_gamma   90.00
#
_symmetry.space_group_name_H-M   'P 1'
#
loop_
_entity.id
_entity.type
_entity.pdbx_description
1 polymer ?
#
loop_
_entity_poly.entity_id
_entity_poly.type
_entity_poly.pdbx_seq_one_letter_code
_entity_poly.pdbx_strand_id
1 'polypeptide(L)'
;VVGYIDAIRGNKPIGQKVAVIGAGGIGFDVTELITHQGKSSALDIELFAQEWGVDFDNHPRGGVTGVEPVVIKSDREVWLMQRKDTPVGRGLGKTTGWTKRILLSRRGVNMVNAVEYVRIDD
;
A
#
# COMPACT_ATOMS: atom_id res chain seq x y z
N VAL A 1 18.49 8.09 6.53
CA VAL A 1 18.10 7.09 5.49
C VAL A 1 18.04 5.69 6.09
N VAL A 2 17.02 4.90 5.76
CA VAL A 2 16.84 3.51 6.24
C VAL A 2 16.82 2.56 5.03
N GLY A 3 17.62 1.49 5.07
CA GLY A 3 17.57 0.46 4.02
C GLY A 3 16.33 -0.43 4.15
N TYR A 4 15.82 -0.96 3.04
CA TYR A 4 14.61 -1.79 3.07
C TYR A 4 14.75 -3.05 3.94
N ILE A 5 15.96 -3.61 4.08
CA ILE A 5 16.23 -4.75 4.96
C ILE A 5 15.98 -4.35 6.42
N ASP A 6 16.46 -3.18 6.83
CA ASP A 6 16.25 -2.66 8.19
C ASP A 6 14.78 -2.35 8.44
N ALA A 7 14.07 -1.81 7.44
CA ALA A 7 12.63 -1.55 7.53
C ALA A 7 11.82 -2.85 7.68
N ILE A 8 12.13 -3.88 6.88
CA ILE A 8 11.44 -5.18 6.92
C ILE A 8 11.72 -5.93 8.23
N ARG A 9 12.96 -5.91 8.70
CA ARG A 9 13.34 -6.58 9.94
C ARG A 9 12.96 -5.81 11.20
N GLY A 10 12.53 -4.57 11.08
CA GLY A 10 12.27 -3.69 12.23
C GLY A 10 13.53 -3.29 12.99
N ASN A 11 14.70 -3.34 12.36
CA ASN A 11 15.98 -2.98 13.00
C ASN A 11 16.07 -1.48 13.32
N LYS A 12 15.30 -0.66 12.61
CA LYS A 12 15.27 0.80 12.76
C LYS A 12 13.83 1.31 12.74
N PRO A 13 13.49 2.29 13.58
CA PRO A 13 12.16 2.87 13.59
C PRO A 13 11.88 3.63 12.29
N ILE A 14 10.64 3.57 11.83
CA ILE A 14 10.12 4.34 10.70
C ILE A 14 9.34 5.54 11.23
N GLY A 15 9.62 6.73 10.73
CA GLY A 15 8.99 7.98 11.13
C GLY A 15 7.59 8.18 10.54
N GLN A 16 6.91 9.26 10.94
CA GLN A 16 5.54 9.56 10.51
C GLN A 16 5.42 10.02 9.05
N LYS A 17 6.49 10.63 8.50
CA LYS A 17 6.58 11.03 7.09
C LYS A 17 7.65 10.20 6.40
N VAL A 18 7.30 9.51 5.32
CA VAL A 18 8.18 8.56 4.66
C VAL A 18 8.19 8.77 3.15
N ALA A 19 9.40 8.94 2.60
CA ALA A 19 9.66 8.89 1.17
C ALA A 19 10.27 7.52 0.81
N VAL A 20 9.51 6.67 0.12
CA VAL A 20 9.96 5.37 -0.39
C VAL A 20 10.50 5.54 -1.80
N ILE A 21 11.83 5.41 -1.92
CA ILE A 21 12.56 5.53 -3.19
C ILE A 21 12.57 4.19 -3.91
N GLY A 22 11.84 4.10 -5.02
CA GLY A 22 11.79 2.93 -5.91
C GLY A 22 10.49 2.14 -5.81
N ALA A 23 9.60 2.30 -6.80
CA ALA A 23 8.28 1.67 -6.81
C ALA A 23 8.20 0.33 -7.59
N GLY A 24 9.20 -0.53 -7.40
CA GLY A 24 9.17 -1.94 -7.82
C GLY A 24 8.52 -2.85 -6.77
N GLY A 25 8.62 -4.18 -6.93
CA GLY A 25 8.01 -5.15 -6.00
C GLY A 25 8.36 -4.90 -4.53
N ILE A 26 9.66 -4.78 -4.21
CA ILE A 26 10.13 -4.49 -2.84
C ILE A 26 9.59 -3.16 -2.33
N GLY A 27 9.52 -2.13 -3.17
CA GLY A 27 8.98 -0.82 -2.77
C GLY A 27 7.52 -0.89 -2.36
N PHE A 28 6.71 -1.64 -3.11
CA PHE A 28 5.32 -1.91 -2.76
C PHE A 28 5.20 -2.71 -1.46
N ASP A 29 5.99 -3.77 -1.27
CA ASP A 29 5.93 -4.61 -0.08
C ASP A 29 6.37 -3.87 1.19
N VAL A 30 7.43 -3.07 1.10
CA VAL A 30 7.88 -2.20 2.20
C VAL A 30 6.82 -1.16 2.52
N THR A 31 6.22 -0.54 1.50
CA THR A 31 5.16 0.46 1.70
C THR A 31 3.94 -0.17 2.35
N GLU A 32 3.55 -1.37 1.92
CA GLU A 32 2.46 -2.13 2.52
C GLU A 32 2.73 -2.45 3.98
N LEU A 33 3.95 -2.88 4.31
CA LEU A 33 4.38 -3.19 5.67
C LEU A 33 4.32 -1.97 6.59
N ILE A 34 4.92 -0.84 6.19
CA ILE A 34 5.01 0.35 7.07
C ILE A 34 3.67 1.08 7.23
N THR A 35 2.73 0.84 6.31
CA THR A 35 1.37 1.40 6.36
C THR A 35 0.36 0.43 6.97
N HIS A 36 0.79 -0.79 7.31
CA HIS A 36 -0.09 -1.79 7.90
C HIS A 36 -0.48 -1.41 9.32
N GLN A 37 -1.75 -1.62 9.67
CA GLN A 37 -2.27 -1.43 11.02
C GLN A 37 -3.22 -2.57 11.39
N GLY A 38 -3.16 -2.97 12.66
CA GLY A 38 -4.06 -3.98 13.19
C GLY A 38 -3.78 -5.39 12.66
N LYS A 39 -4.85 -6.19 12.58
CA LYS A 39 -4.81 -7.57 12.08
C LYS A 39 -4.80 -7.55 10.54
N SER A 40 -4.06 -8.46 9.94
CA SER A 40 -4.12 -8.66 8.49
C SER A 40 -5.43 -9.29 8.06
N SER A 41 -6.13 -8.65 7.13
CA SER A 41 -7.33 -9.18 6.48
C SER A 41 -7.07 -10.48 5.72
N ALA A 42 -5.82 -10.76 5.34
CA ALA A 42 -5.45 -12.05 4.75
C ALA A 42 -5.68 -13.24 5.71
N LEU A 43 -5.87 -12.98 7.00
CA LEU A 43 -6.09 -13.98 8.05
C LEU A 43 -7.48 -13.85 8.71
N ASP A 44 -8.37 -13.03 8.15
CA ASP A 44 -9.65 -12.69 8.76
C ASP A 44 -10.71 -12.43 7.67
N ILE A 45 -11.71 -13.32 7.60
CA ILE A 45 -12.72 -13.30 6.54
C ILE A 45 -13.61 -12.06 6.66
N GLU A 46 -14.02 -11.70 7.87
CA GLU A 46 -14.89 -10.54 8.10
C GLU A 46 -14.15 -9.24 7.76
N LEU A 47 -12.90 -9.11 8.20
CA LEU A 47 -12.08 -7.94 7.90
C LEU A 47 -11.77 -7.83 6.40
N PHE A 48 -11.51 -8.96 5.73
CA PHE A 48 -11.37 -8.99 4.27
C PHE A 48 -12.65 -8.51 3.57
N ALA A 49 -13.81 -9.01 3.98
CA ALA A 49 -15.09 -8.61 3.40
C ALA A 49 -15.32 -7.10 3.53
N GLN A 50 -15.07 -6.55 4.72
CA GLN A 50 -15.17 -5.10 4.98
C GLN A 50 -14.17 -4.30 4.13
N GLU A 51 -12.90 -4.69 4.08
CA GLU A 51 -11.84 -3.97 3.35
C GLU A 51 -12.08 -3.95 1.84
N TRP A 52 -12.78 -4.95 1.31
CA TRP A 52 -13.06 -5.10 -0.12
C TRP A 52 -14.48 -4.72 -0.54
N GLY A 53 -15.37 -4.41 0.41
CA GLY A 53 -16.77 -4.07 0.11
C GLY A 53 -17.56 -5.28 -0.37
N VAL A 54 -17.42 -6.41 0.33
CA VAL A 54 -18.12 -7.65 0.05
C VAL A 54 -19.08 -7.95 1.20
N ASP A 55 -20.29 -8.40 0.87
CA ASP A 55 -21.27 -8.90 1.83
C ASP A 55 -21.54 -10.39 1.55
N PHE A 56 -20.94 -11.24 2.38
CA PHE A 56 -21.09 -12.68 2.30
C PHE A 56 -22.42 -13.19 2.87
N ASP A 57 -23.06 -12.42 3.76
CA ASP A 57 -24.24 -12.86 4.53
C ASP A 57 -25.53 -12.58 3.77
N ASN A 58 -25.75 -11.32 3.37
CA ASN A 58 -26.97 -10.92 2.64
C ASN A 58 -26.86 -11.18 1.15
N HIS A 59 -25.63 -11.32 0.65
CA HIS A 59 -25.32 -11.62 -0.76
C HIS A 59 -26.12 -10.75 -1.74
N PRO A 60 -25.98 -9.40 -1.69
CA PRO A 60 -26.65 -8.50 -2.64
C PRO A 60 -26.23 -8.83 -4.07
N ARG A 61 -26.76 -8.15 -5.09
CA ARG A 61 -26.39 -8.43 -6.49
C ARG A 61 -24.85 -8.45 -6.65
N GLY A 62 -24.31 -9.61 -7.03
CA GLY A 62 -22.87 -9.85 -7.17
C GLY A 62 -22.06 -9.85 -5.87
N GLY A 63 -22.72 -9.89 -4.70
CA GLY A 63 -22.10 -9.82 -3.38
C GLY A 63 -21.55 -8.45 -2.96
N VAL A 64 -21.77 -7.39 -3.77
CA VAL A 64 -21.08 -6.10 -3.60
C VAL A 64 -21.97 -4.86 -3.79
N THR A 65 -23.19 -5.03 -4.34
CA THR A 65 -24.03 -3.87 -4.68
C THR A 65 -24.45 -3.12 -3.41
N GLY A 66 -24.05 -1.84 -3.31
CA GLY A 66 -24.35 -0.97 -2.17
C GLY A 66 -23.45 -1.17 -0.96
N VAL A 67 -22.40 -2.00 -1.07
CA VAL A 67 -21.44 -2.27 0.01
C VAL A 67 -20.19 -1.42 -0.22
N GLU A 68 -19.94 -0.46 0.65
CA GLU A 68 -18.77 0.42 0.55
C GLU A 68 -17.56 -0.21 1.28
N PRO A 69 -16.37 -0.25 0.66
CA PRO A 69 -15.16 -0.73 1.31
C PRO A 69 -14.77 0.13 2.52
N VAL A 70 -14.44 -0.52 3.63
CA VAL A 70 -13.94 0.12 4.86
C VAL A 70 -12.46 -0.18 5.01
N VAL A 71 -11.62 0.82 4.73
CA VAL A 71 -10.16 0.68 4.85
C VAL A 71 -9.61 1.60 5.93
N ILE A 72 -8.80 1.03 6.82
CA ILE A 72 -8.04 1.78 7.81
C ILE A 72 -6.93 2.53 7.06
N LYS A 73 -7.00 3.87 7.09
CA LYS A 73 -5.91 4.70 6.57
C LYS A 73 -4.69 4.56 7.45
N SER A 74 -3.52 4.63 6.84
CA SER A 74 -2.28 4.71 7.62
C SER A 74 -2.25 6.02 8.40
N ASP A 75 -1.70 5.96 9.61
CA ASP A 75 -1.32 7.11 10.43
C ASP A 75 -0.11 7.86 9.85
N ARG A 76 0.61 7.24 8.90
CA ARG A 76 1.79 7.79 8.25
C ARG A 76 1.44 8.49 6.94
N GLU A 77 2.14 9.58 6.68
CA GLU A 77 2.18 10.20 5.37
C GLU A 77 3.28 9.54 4.54
N VAL A 78 2.90 8.75 3.53
CA VAL A 78 3.84 7.97 2.73
C VAL A 78 3.79 8.36 1.26
N TRP A 79 4.98 8.57 0.69
CA TRP A 79 5.21 8.88 -0.72
C TRP A 79 6.00 7.76 -1.36
N LEU A 80 5.40 7.01 -2.29
CA LEU A 80 6.05 5.94 -3.07
C LEU A 80 6.43 6.48 -4.45
N MET A 81 7.74 6.53 -4.71
CA MET A 81 8.27 7.29 -5.84
C MET A 81 9.11 6.46 -6.82
N GLN A 82 9.12 6.85 -8.09
CA GLN A 82 10.01 6.30 -9.10
C GLN A 82 10.44 7.32 -10.16
N ARG A 83 11.65 7.13 -10.73
CA ARG A 83 12.17 7.97 -11.83
C ARG A 83 11.48 7.72 -13.17
N LYS A 84 11.04 6.47 -13.40
CA LYS A 84 10.36 6.11 -14.65
C LYS A 84 9.06 6.92 -14.76
N ASP A 85 8.77 7.39 -15.95
CA ASP A 85 7.55 8.13 -16.30
C ASP A 85 6.32 7.22 -16.42
N THR A 86 6.50 5.91 -16.51
CA THR A 86 5.38 4.97 -16.49
C THR A 86 4.57 5.05 -15.19
N PRO A 87 3.28 4.66 -15.18
CA PRO A 87 2.52 4.54 -13.94
C PRO A 87 3.23 3.71 -12.87
N VAL A 88 3.13 4.16 -11.62
CA VAL A 88 3.67 3.45 -10.45
C VAL A 88 3.05 2.05 -10.36
N GLY A 89 3.91 1.03 -10.22
CA GLY A 89 3.49 -0.37 -10.16
C GLY A 89 3.15 -1.03 -11.52
N ARG A 90 3.42 -0.38 -12.66
CA ARG A 90 3.19 -0.97 -14.01
C ARG A 90 3.91 -2.31 -14.21
N GLY A 91 5.08 -2.48 -13.59
CA GLY A 91 5.88 -3.71 -13.70
C GLY A 91 5.56 -4.80 -12.67
N LEU A 92 4.52 -4.61 -11.85
CA LEU A 92 4.09 -5.64 -10.91
C LEU A 92 3.45 -6.83 -11.65
N GLY A 93 3.26 -7.95 -10.92
CA GLY A 93 2.62 -9.15 -11.46
C GLY A 93 1.27 -8.84 -12.11
N LYS A 94 1.01 -9.40 -13.30
CA LYS A 94 -0.19 -9.06 -14.10
C LYS A 94 -1.51 -9.31 -13.36
N THR A 95 -1.56 -10.35 -12.52
CA THR A 95 -2.77 -10.77 -11.81
C THR A 95 -2.85 -10.29 -10.36
N THR A 96 -1.76 -9.76 -9.80
CA THR A 96 -1.65 -9.38 -8.37
C THR A 96 -1.26 -7.92 -8.15
N GLY A 97 -0.61 -7.27 -9.12
CA GLY A 97 -0.14 -5.90 -8.96
C GLY A 97 -1.25 -4.86 -8.85
N TRP A 98 -2.44 -5.16 -9.35
CA TRP A 98 -3.59 -4.27 -9.22
C TRP A 98 -4.13 -4.22 -7.79
N THR A 99 -4.14 -5.34 -7.05
CA THR A 99 -4.62 -5.36 -5.66
C THR A 99 -3.72 -4.52 -4.76
N LYS A 100 -2.40 -4.67 -4.88
CA LYS A 100 -1.41 -3.87 -4.13
C LYS A 100 -1.55 -2.37 -4.39
N ARG A 101 -1.77 -1.97 -5.66
CA ARG A 101 -2.01 -0.56 -6.02
C ARG A 101 -3.27 0.00 -5.37
N ILE A 102 -4.39 -0.73 -5.45
CA ILE A 102 -5.65 -0.32 -4.82
C ILE A 102 -5.47 -0.20 -3.31
N LEU A 103 -4.86 -1.21 -2.68
CA LEU A 103 -4.67 -1.26 -1.24
C LEU A 103 -3.87 -0.05 -0.73
N LEU A 104 -2.71 0.24 -1.33
CA LEU A 104 -1.89 1.38 -0.95
C LEU A 104 -2.61 2.71 -1.20
N SER A 105 -3.34 2.84 -2.31
CA SER A 105 -4.13 4.04 -2.59
C SER A 105 -5.24 4.25 -1.56
N ARG A 106 -5.96 3.21 -1.16
CA ARG A 106 -7.01 3.27 -0.12
C ARG A 106 -6.43 3.62 1.25
N ARG A 107 -5.20 3.18 1.54
CA ARG A 107 -4.46 3.56 2.76
C ARG A 107 -3.93 5.00 2.74
N GLY A 108 -4.08 5.72 1.63
CA GLY A 108 -3.67 7.12 1.50
C GLY A 108 -2.22 7.33 1.05
N VAL A 109 -1.57 6.31 0.48
CA VAL A 109 -0.21 6.44 -0.05
C VAL A 109 -0.22 7.31 -1.30
N ASN A 110 0.62 8.35 -1.31
CA ASN A 110 0.88 9.16 -2.49
C ASN A 110 1.84 8.42 -3.43
N MET A 111 1.43 8.14 -4.66
CA MET A 111 2.27 7.44 -5.65
C MET A 111 2.68 8.41 -6.76
N VAL A 112 3.99 8.64 -6.91
CA VAL A 112 4.53 9.64 -7.85
C VAL A 112 5.58 9.01 -8.77
N ASN A 113 5.41 9.23 -10.07
CA ASN A 113 6.35 8.83 -11.12
C ASN A 113 7.12 10.05 -11.67
N ALA A 114 8.05 9.81 -12.59
CA ALA A 114 8.84 10.86 -13.24
C ALA A 114 9.58 11.81 -12.26
N VAL A 115 9.97 11.31 -11.08
CA VAL A 115 10.69 12.15 -10.11
C VAL A 115 12.19 12.17 -10.39
N GLU A 116 12.83 13.29 -10.03
CA GLU A 116 14.28 13.42 -9.93
C GLU A 116 14.69 13.46 -8.45
N TYR A 117 15.73 12.69 -8.09
CA TYR A 117 16.27 12.73 -6.73
C TYR A 117 17.49 13.66 -6.73
N VAL A 118 17.32 14.86 -6.17
CA VAL A 118 18.37 15.89 -6.17
C VAL A 118 19.34 15.69 -5.00
N ARG A 119 18.81 15.62 -3.79
CA ARG A 119 19.59 15.51 -2.55
C ARG A 119 18.76 14.91 -1.43
N ILE A 120 19.44 14.28 -0.47
CA ILE A 120 18.91 13.94 0.85
C ILE A 120 19.85 14.57 1.88
N ASP A 121 19.32 15.47 2.69
CA ASP A 121 19.99 16.20 3.76
C ASP A 121 19.19 16.08 5.07
N ASP A 122 19.60 16.84 6.08
CA ASP A 122 19.04 16.90 7.44
C ASP A 122 17.80 17.81 7.56
#